data_AF-A0A1R1C2I6-F1
#
_entry.id   AF-A0A1R1C2I6-F1
#
_cell.length_a   1.000
_cell.length_b   1.000
_cell.length_c   1.000
_cell.angle_alpha   90.00
_cell.angle_beta   90.00
_cell.angle_gamma   90.00
#
_symmetry.space_group_name_H-M   'P 1'
#
loop_
_entity.id
_entity.type
_entity.pdbx_description
1 polymer ?
#
loop_
_entity_poly.entity_id
_entity_poly.type
_entity_poly.pdbx_seq_one_letter_code
_entity_poly.pdbx_strand_id
1 'polypeptide(L)'
;MNEIHLETAPTAYKQACPICYSEAFVKRNGSNNPRKIRHLAVFGKKSYLCVPSIRMVCSCCQIGFVWTYGFVGPKRSGTTAFFVPKV
;
A
#
# COMPACT_ATOMS: atom_id res chain seq x y z
N MET A 1 7.66 25.22 6.77
CA MET A 1 7.67 23.75 6.64
C MET A 1 6.48 23.18 7.42
N ASN A 2 5.35 22.97 6.75
CA ASN A 2 4.08 22.60 7.40
C ASN A 2 3.68 21.14 7.16
N GLU A 3 4.60 20.35 6.59
CA GLU A 3 4.37 18.96 6.20
C GLU A 3 5.46 18.04 6.76
N ILE A 4 5.06 16.86 7.23
CA ILE A 4 5.93 15.79 7.73
C ILE A 4 5.72 14.57 6.83
N HIS A 5 6.81 14.00 6.31
CA HIS A 5 6.75 12.76 5.53
C HIS A 5 7.36 11.63 6.34
N LEU A 6 6.58 10.58 6.56
CA LEU A 6 6.99 9.37 7.26
C LEU A 6 7.16 8.27 6.20
N GLU A 7 8.39 7.82 6.02
CA GLU A 7 8.68 6.70 5.13
C GLU A 7 8.43 5.38 5.86
N THR A 8 7.78 4.45 5.17
CA THR A 8 7.57 3.10 5.70
C THR A 8 7.77 2.10 4.60
N ALA A 9 8.27 0.92 4.96
CA ALA A 9 8.45 -0.20 4.05
C ALA A 9 7.96 -1.48 4.73
N PRO A 10 7.48 -2.47 3.96
CA PRO A 10 7.17 -3.77 4.52
C PRO A 10 8.42 -4.42 5.12
N THR A 11 8.25 -5.08 6.26
CA THR A 11 9.29 -5.92 6.86
C THR A 11 9.48 -7.23 6.09
N ALA A 12 8.38 -7.76 5.51
CA ALA A 12 8.40 -8.98 4.74
C ALA A 12 8.83 -8.76 3.28
N TYR A 13 9.49 -9.77 2.69
CA TYR A 13 9.94 -9.70 1.30
C TYR A 13 8.77 -9.91 0.32
N LYS A 14 7.85 -10.83 0.61
CA LYS A 14 6.68 -11.14 -0.22
C LYS A 14 5.39 -11.02 0.58
N GLN A 15 4.30 -10.85 -0.16
CA GLN A 15 2.96 -11.00 0.35
C GLN A 15 2.31 -12.18 -0.38
N ALA A 16 1.52 -12.97 0.34
CA ALA A 16 0.74 -14.05 -0.23
C ALA A 16 -0.13 -13.57 -1.41
N CYS A 17 -0.27 -14.43 -2.41
CA CYS A 17 -1.19 -14.19 -3.52
C CYS A 17 -2.62 -13.99 -2.99
N PRO A 18 -3.36 -12.95 -3.41
CA PRO A 18 -4.72 -12.72 -2.91
C PRO A 18 -5.75 -13.75 -3.40
N ILE A 19 -5.39 -14.62 -4.34
CA ILE A 19 -6.26 -15.68 -4.88
C ILE A 19 -5.97 -17.03 -4.23
N CYS A 20 -4.73 -17.51 -4.30
CA CYS A 20 -4.36 -18.83 -3.76
C CYS A 20 -3.78 -18.79 -2.35
N TYR A 21 -3.61 -17.60 -1.77
CA TYR A 21 -3.07 -17.38 -0.42
C TYR A 21 -1.67 -17.99 -0.18
N SER A 22 -0.98 -18.40 -1.24
CA SER A 22 0.37 -18.95 -1.19
C SER A 22 1.41 -17.90 -1.58
N GLU A 23 2.56 -17.94 -0.90
CA GLU A 23 3.75 -17.18 -1.25
C GLU A 23 4.73 -17.96 -2.13
N ALA A 24 4.54 -19.28 -2.28
CA ALA A 24 5.48 -20.17 -2.96
C ALA A 24 5.67 -19.77 -4.43
N PHE A 25 4.58 -19.35 -5.08
CA PHE A 25 4.55 -18.96 -6.49
C PHE A 25 4.65 -17.45 -6.71
N VAL A 26 4.84 -16.67 -5.65
CA VAL A 26 4.91 -15.20 -5.72
C VAL A 26 6.36 -14.76 -5.94
N LYS A 27 6.57 -13.86 -6.89
CA LYS A 27 7.84 -13.16 -7.14
C LYS A 27 7.62 -11.65 -7.16
N ARG A 28 8.63 -10.87 -6.74
CA ARG A 28 8.63 -9.42 -6.94
C ARG A 28 8.82 -9.12 -8.42
N ASN A 29 8.08 -8.12 -8.92
CA ASN A 29 8.11 -7.67 -10.30
C ASN A 29 8.34 -6.15 -10.36
N GLY A 30 9.37 -5.69 -9.65
CA GLY A 30 9.74 -4.29 -9.51
C GLY A 30 8.84 -3.48 -8.58
N SER A 31 8.91 -2.16 -8.70
CA SER A 31 8.12 -1.21 -7.93
C SER A 31 7.73 -0.01 -8.78
N ASN A 32 6.56 0.54 -8.54
CA ASN A 32 6.19 1.86 -9.08
C ASN A 32 6.63 2.96 -8.11
N ASN A 33 6.38 4.22 -8.49
CA ASN A 33 6.55 5.36 -7.62
C ASN A 33 5.87 5.15 -6.26
N PRO A 34 6.51 5.57 -5.15
CA PRO A 34 5.91 5.51 -3.82
C PRO A 34 4.57 6.24 -3.78
N ARG A 35 3.63 5.73 -3.00
CA ARG A 35 2.35 6.39 -2.74
C ARG A 35 2.49 7.28 -1.52
N LYS A 36 2.02 8.51 -1.64
CA LYS A 36 1.83 9.43 -0.53
C LYS A 36 0.39 9.31 -0.03
N ILE A 37 0.23 9.01 1.24
CA ILE A 37 -1.06 8.76 1.86
C ILE A 37 -1.21 9.76 2.99
N ARG A 38 -2.28 10.56 2.95
CA ARG A 38 -2.52 11.54 4.00
C ARG A 38 -2.80 10.81 5.31
N HIS A 39 -2.09 11.19 6.37
CA HIS A 39 -2.23 10.62 7.70
C HIS A 39 -2.77 11.67 8.68
N LEU A 40 -3.11 11.24 9.90
CA LEU A 40 -3.44 12.10 11.03
C LEU A 40 -2.31 13.10 11.27
N ALA A 41 -2.67 14.37 11.45
CA ALA A 41 -1.71 15.45 11.67
C ALA A 41 -0.79 15.12 12.85
N VAL A 42 0.51 15.34 12.66
CA VAL A 42 1.55 15.07 13.66
C VAL A 42 2.10 16.41 14.11
N PHE A 43 2.07 16.68 15.42
CA PHE A 43 2.48 17.97 16.01
C PHE A 43 1.82 19.19 15.34
N GLY A 44 0.53 19.10 15.00
CA GLY A 44 -0.22 20.16 14.33
C GLY A 44 0.15 20.40 12.86
N LYS A 45 1.02 19.57 12.28
CA LYS A 45 1.45 19.67 10.88
C LYS A 45 0.74 18.62 10.02
N LYS A 46 0.55 18.92 8.73
CA LYS A 46 0.07 17.92 7.78
C LYS A 46 1.09 16.78 7.74
N SER A 47 0.63 15.55 7.77
CA SER A 47 1.51 14.39 7.71
C SER A 47 1.12 13.49 6.54
N TYR A 48 2.13 12.91 5.92
CA TYR A 48 1.97 11.94 4.85
C TYR A 48 2.81 10.72 5.13
N LEU A 49 2.22 9.56 4.86
CA LEU A 49 2.86 8.28 4.93
C LEU A 49 3.26 7.87 3.51
N CYS A 50 4.56 7.74 3.29
CA CYS A 50 5.16 7.36 2.04
C CYS A 50 5.39 5.84 2.05
N VAL A 51 4.64 5.12 1.23
CA VAL A 51 4.72 3.65 1.12
C VAL A 51 5.19 3.23 -0.27
N PRO A 52 6.08 2.24 -0.41
CA PRO A 52 6.51 1.78 -1.71
C PRO A 52 5.38 1.02 -2.43
N SER A 53 5.26 1.23 -3.75
CA SER A 53 4.32 0.50 -4.59
C SER A 53 4.98 -0.77 -5.12
N ILE A 54 5.21 -1.76 -4.26
CA ILE A 54 5.90 -3.02 -4.64
C ILE A 54 4.97 -3.88 -5.48
N ARG A 55 5.39 -4.22 -6.70
CA ARG A 55 4.65 -5.10 -7.61
C ARG A 55 5.08 -6.54 -7.39
N MET A 56 4.12 -7.44 -7.45
CA MET A 56 4.29 -8.87 -7.31
C MET A 56 3.50 -9.58 -8.40
N VAL A 57 3.93 -10.80 -8.73
CA VAL A 57 3.24 -11.68 -9.66
C VAL A 57 3.17 -13.08 -9.07
N CYS A 58 2.02 -13.74 -9.20
CA CYS A 58 1.86 -15.15 -8.84
C CYS A 58 1.84 -15.98 -10.11
N SER A 59 2.81 -16.89 -10.29
CA SER A 59 2.87 -17.76 -11.47
C SER A 59 1.84 -18.90 -11.45
N CYS A 60 1.26 -19.23 -10.30
CA CYS A 60 0.19 -20.22 -10.21
C CYS A 60 -1.14 -19.62 -10.66
N CYS A 61 -1.49 -18.42 -10.18
CA CYS A 61 -2.75 -17.75 -10.53
C CYS A 61 -2.65 -16.86 -11.78
N GLN A 62 -1.45 -16.64 -12.31
CA GLN A 62 -1.17 -15.75 -13.45
C GLN A 62 -1.67 -14.31 -13.25
N ILE A 63 -1.60 -13.80 -12.01
CA ILE A 63 -2.00 -12.44 -11.68
C ILE A 63 -0.83 -11.58 -11.20
N GLY A 64 -0.87 -10.30 -11.58
CA GLY A 64 -0.06 -9.25 -10.98
C GLY A 64 -0.83 -8.51 -9.90
N PHE A 65 -0.18 -8.21 -8.78
CA PHE A 65 -0.77 -7.43 -7.69
C PHE A 65 0.27 -6.50 -7.05
N VAL A 66 -0.19 -5.49 -6.35
CA VAL A 66 0.66 -4.55 -5.59
C VAL A 66 0.51 -4.86 -4.12
N TRP A 67 1.58 -4.68 -3.34
CA TRP A 67 1.55 -4.81 -1.89
C TRP A 67 0.38 -4.04 -1.29
N THR A 68 -0.43 -4.72 -0.47
CA THR A 68 -1.55 -4.13 0.24
C THR A 68 -1.14 -3.84 1.67
N TYR A 69 -1.16 -2.57 2.04
CA TYR A 69 -0.87 -2.12 3.40
C TYR A 69 -2.17 -2.12 4.19
N GLY A 70 -2.22 -2.81 5.34
CA GLY A 70 -3.47 -2.93 6.12
C GLY A 70 -4.06 -1.59 6.59
N PHE A 71 -3.19 -0.58 6.79
CA PHE A 71 -3.61 0.78 7.14
C PHE A 71 -4.07 1.62 5.92
N VAL A 72 -3.95 1.08 4.72
CA VAL A 72 -4.37 1.72 3.47
C VAL A 72 -5.53 0.91 2.92
N GLY A 73 -6.75 1.42 3.07
CA GLY A 73 -7.91 0.82 2.45
C GLY A 73 -7.69 0.56 0.95
N PRO A 74 -8.36 -0.44 0.35
CA PRO A 74 -8.20 -0.76 -1.06
C PRO A 74 -8.44 0.49 -1.90
N LYS A 75 -7.50 0.80 -2.79
CA LYS A 75 -7.60 1.94 -3.72
C LYS A 75 -8.74 1.64 -4.70
N ARG A 76 -9.95 2.13 -4.40
CA ARG A 76 -11.10 2.03 -5.31
C ARG A 76 -10.87 2.97 -6.50
N SER A 77 -10.64 2.40 -7.67
CA SER A 77 -10.73 3.09 -8.95
C SER A 77 -12.21 3.25 -9.30
N GLY A 78 -12.83 4.35 -8.85
CA GLY A 78 -14.21 4.66 -9.16
C GLY A 78 -14.93 5.38 -8.02
N THR A 79 -15.22 6.66 -8.27
CA THR A 79 -16.25 7.51 -7.65
C THR A 79 -16.13 7.86 -6.15
N THR A 80 -16.14 9.17 -5.92
CA THR A 80 -16.21 9.95 -4.68
C THR A 80 -16.87 9.27 -3.47
N ALA A 81 -16.12 9.12 -2.39
CA ALA A 81 -16.65 9.20 -1.02
C ALA A 81 -15.53 9.63 -0.07
N PHE A 82 -15.78 10.73 0.65
CA PHE A 82 -14.93 11.24 1.73
C PHE A 82 -14.80 10.18 2.82
N PHE A 83 -13.57 9.85 3.22
CA PHE A 83 -13.33 9.04 4.41
C PHE A 83 -13.49 9.95 5.63
N VAL A 84 -14.65 9.89 6.29
CA VAL A 84 -14.79 10.30 7.69
C VAL A 84 -14.54 9.05 8.52
N PRO A 85 -13.40 8.94 9.25
CA PRO A 85 -13.25 7.88 10.22
C PRO A 85 -14.33 8.09 11.31
N LYS A 86 -15.20 7.10 11.47
CA LYS A 86 -16.18 7.08 12.56
C LYS A 86 -15.40 6.76 13.84
N VAL A 87 -15.45 7.69 14.80
CA VAL A 87 -15.03 7.51 16.19
C VAL A 87 -15.89 6.44 16.84
#